data_AF-A0A9X8EDV8-F1
#
_entry.id   AF-A0A9X8EDV8-F1
#
_cell.length_a   1.000
_cell.length_b   1.000
_cell.length_c   1.000
_cell.angle_alpha   90.00
_cell.angle_beta   90.00
_cell.angle_gamma   90.00
#
_symmetry.space_group_name_H-M   'P 1'
#
loop_
_entity.id
_entity.type
_entity.pdbx_description
1 polymer ?
#
loop_
_entity_poly.entity_id
_entity_poly.type
_entity_poly.pdbx_seq_one_letter_code
_entity_poly.pdbx_strand_id
1 'polypeptide(L)'
;QHMYYNMDHAMEEAPFPNLTDPFLDISRSDLSTGTCLWHPSLSLGSSGRQTMDFELLVTQQFVVEFPLAMTADGVWAANRTFAQFVLKQDFATNYHDLTPKGTEDSNDVEYAQEEVGTATQRMSLNWIQGRFNEPHRTAILVKTIVDDAFPLAENAWTMYFHHWIVLYQLTDSTTLVRVQYTVHQPASADGFVPLSQVAQYRRVGMGTTDDVAARLVVERDIRSHTQQRQLFPIHLNNVLHSLTKHKLETTGSSVEMGR
;
A
#
# COMPACT_ATOMS: atom_id res chain seq x y z
N GLN A 1 10.12 -20.48 -3.08
CA GLN A 1 10.37 -20.62 -4.53
C GLN A 1 9.29 -19.92 -5.35
N HIS A 2 8.00 -20.29 -5.26
CA HIS A 2 6.93 -19.59 -6.00
C HIS A 2 6.79 -18.10 -5.66
N MET A 3 6.92 -17.71 -4.38
CA MET A 3 6.89 -16.30 -3.98
C MET A 3 8.03 -15.47 -4.57
N TYR A 4 9.24 -16.03 -4.61
CA TYR A 4 10.40 -15.36 -5.18
C TYR A 4 10.27 -15.21 -6.70
N TYR A 5 9.74 -16.23 -7.39
CA TYR A 5 9.41 -16.13 -8.81
C TYR A 5 8.41 -15.00 -9.09
N ASN A 6 7.32 -14.91 -8.31
CA ASN A 6 6.33 -13.84 -8.48
C ASN A 6 6.92 -12.45 -8.18
N MET A 7 7.82 -12.37 -7.19
CA MET A 7 8.49 -11.14 -6.83
C MET A 7 9.48 -10.70 -7.91
N ASP A 8 10.30 -11.61 -8.43
CA ASP A 8 11.23 -11.32 -9.53
C ASP A 8 10.46 -10.89 -10.78
N HIS A 9 9.36 -11.59 -11.10
CA HIS A 9 8.47 -11.22 -12.19
C HIS A 9 7.90 -9.80 -12.00
N ALA A 10 7.37 -9.49 -10.81
CA ALA A 10 6.89 -8.15 -10.50
C ALA A 10 7.98 -7.07 -10.65
N MET A 11 9.23 -7.37 -10.27
CA MET A 11 10.34 -6.43 -10.44
C MET A 11 10.83 -6.28 -11.89
N GLU A 12 10.49 -7.22 -12.78
CA GLU A 12 10.84 -7.22 -14.21
C GLU A 12 9.73 -6.68 -15.11
N GLU A 13 8.46 -6.83 -14.73
CA GLU A 13 7.29 -6.42 -15.51
C GLU A 13 7.16 -4.90 -15.67
N ALA A 14 7.76 -4.11 -14.77
CA ALA A 14 7.63 -2.66 -14.75
C ALA A 14 9.00 -1.97 -14.68
N PRO A 15 9.22 -0.88 -15.45
CA PRO A 15 10.49 -0.16 -15.42
C PRO A 15 10.67 0.52 -14.06
N PHE A 16 11.87 0.42 -13.49
CA PHE A 16 12.27 1.21 -12.32
C PHE A 16 13.08 2.43 -12.78
N PRO A 17 12.67 3.66 -12.42
CA PRO A 17 13.39 4.86 -12.83
C PRO A 17 14.78 4.92 -12.17
N ASN A 18 15.81 5.36 -12.89
CA ASN A 18 17.14 5.61 -12.31
C ASN A 18 17.18 6.83 -11.37
N LEU A 19 16.08 7.59 -11.31
CA LEU A 19 15.90 8.78 -10.49
C LEU A 19 14.97 8.45 -9.31
N THR A 20 14.94 9.34 -8.31
CA THR A 20 14.03 9.24 -7.16
C THR A 20 12.57 9.50 -7.52
N ASP A 21 12.32 10.09 -8.69
CA ASP A 21 10.98 10.36 -9.17
C ASP A 21 10.28 9.04 -9.52
N PRO A 22 9.07 8.81 -9.00
CA PRO A 22 8.32 7.60 -9.30
C PRO A 22 7.94 7.56 -10.78
N PHE A 23 7.91 6.37 -11.36
CA PHE A 23 7.21 6.12 -12.61
C PHE A 23 5.78 5.71 -12.29
N LEU A 24 4.82 6.26 -13.03
CA LEU A 24 3.40 6.00 -12.89
C LEU A 24 2.84 5.69 -14.27
N ASP A 25 2.13 4.57 -14.37
CA ASP A 25 1.38 4.18 -15.56
C ASP A 25 -0.07 3.88 -15.17
N ILE A 26 -1.00 4.17 -16.08
CA ILE A 26 -2.43 3.96 -15.85
C ILE A 26 -2.97 3.12 -16.98
N SER A 27 -3.44 1.93 -16.63
CA SER A 27 -4.20 1.09 -17.53
C SER A 27 -5.69 1.37 -17.34
N ARG A 28 -6.42 1.39 -18.46
CA ARG A 28 -7.87 1.49 -18.48
C ARG A 28 -8.42 0.29 -19.22
N SER A 29 -9.39 -0.37 -18.60
CA SER A 29 -10.08 -1.52 -19.18
C SER A 29 -11.59 -1.26 -19.21
N ASP A 30 -12.19 -1.31 -20.40
CA ASP A 30 -13.65 -1.24 -20.52
C ASP A 30 -14.24 -2.62 -20.20
N LEU A 31 -14.77 -2.80 -18.99
CA LEU A 31 -15.39 -4.05 -18.58
C LEU A 31 -16.80 -4.14 -19.18
N SER A 32 -16.88 -4.49 -20.47
CA SER A 32 -18.16 -4.63 -21.18
C SER A 32 -18.89 -5.93 -20.85
N THR A 33 -18.19 -6.98 -20.40
CA THR A 33 -18.74 -8.21 -19.79
C THR A 33 -17.60 -9.00 -19.12
N GLY A 34 -17.74 -9.41 -17.86
CA GLY A 34 -16.74 -10.26 -17.20
C GLY A 34 -16.77 -10.24 -15.67
N THR A 35 -16.25 -11.29 -15.04
CA THR A 35 -15.94 -11.34 -13.60
C THR A 35 -14.80 -10.38 -13.26
N CYS A 36 -14.93 -9.63 -12.15
CA CYS A 36 -13.83 -8.83 -11.60
C CYS A 36 -12.65 -9.77 -11.28
N LEU A 37 -11.51 -9.60 -11.97
CA LEU A 37 -10.40 -10.58 -11.92
C LEU A 37 -9.69 -10.62 -10.55
N TRP A 38 -9.79 -9.56 -9.75
CA TRP A 38 -9.23 -9.50 -8.38
C TRP A 38 -10.27 -9.72 -7.28
N HIS A 39 -11.56 -9.88 -7.62
CA HIS A 39 -12.61 -10.22 -6.66
C HIS A 39 -13.61 -11.22 -7.26
N PRO A 40 -13.42 -12.53 -7.04
CA PRO A 40 -14.24 -13.58 -7.66
C PRO A 40 -15.74 -13.47 -7.37
N SER A 41 -16.13 -12.81 -6.27
CA SER A 41 -17.52 -12.60 -5.86
C SER A 41 -18.10 -11.24 -6.25
N LEU A 42 -17.34 -10.33 -6.87
CA LEU A 42 -17.89 -9.10 -7.44
C LEU A 42 -18.37 -9.45 -8.85
N SER A 43 -19.65 -9.83 -8.96
CA SER A 43 -20.33 -9.82 -10.24
C SER A 43 -20.42 -8.37 -10.70
N LEU A 44 -19.87 -8.02 -11.86
CA LEU A 44 -20.27 -6.79 -12.55
C LEU A 44 -21.79 -6.87 -12.72
N GLY A 45 -22.51 -6.13 -11.89
CA GLY A 45 -23.96 -6.27 -11.77
C GLY A 45 -24.63 -6.23 -13.14
N SER A 46 -25.69 -7.02 -13.28
CA SER A 46 -26.53 -7.18 -14.47
C SER A 46 -27.24 -5.89 -14.97
N SER A 47 -26.76 -4.72 -14.57
CA SER A 47 -27.38 -3.42 -14.83
C SER A 47 -27.02 -2.80 -16.18
N GLY A 48 -26.18 -3.45 -17.00
CA GLY A 48 -25.82 -2.96 -18.34
C GLY A 48 -25.07 -1.62 -18.33
N ARG A 49 -24.59 -1.14 -17.17
CA ARG A 49 -23.70 0.01 -17.07
C ARG A 49 -22.28 -0.43 -17.35
N GLN A 50 -21.66 0.13 -18.38
CA GLN A 50 -20.21 0.05 -18.58
C GLN A 50 -19.53 0.67 -17.36
N THR A 51 -18.98 -0.14 -16.48
CA THR A 51 -18.00 0.30 -15.48
C THR A 51 -16.64 0.26 -16.15
N MET A 52 -16.04 1.43 -16.37
CA MET A 52 -14.61 1.49 -16.68
C MET A 52 -13.85 1.00 -15.46
N ASP A 53 -12.82 0.20 -15.66
CA ASP A 53 -11.82 -0.08 -14.64
C ASP A 53 -10.55 0.75 -14.89
N PHE A 54 -9.98 1.25 -13.79
CA PHE A 54 -8.75 1.99 -13.77
C PHE A 54 -7.80 1.34 -12.76
N GLU A 55 -6.62 0.99 -13.24
CA GLU A 55 -5.52 0.51 -12.43
C GLU A 55 -4.34 1.46 -12.61
N LEU A 56 -3.80 1.92 -11.49
CA LEU A 56 -2.57 2.69 -11.42
C LEU A 56 -1.44 1.76 -11.03
N LEU A 57 -0.45 1.61 -11.91
CA LEU A 57 0.83 0.99 -11.61
C LEU A 57 1.84 2.08 -11.23
N VAL A 58 2.52 1.90 -10.10
CA VAL A 58 3.57 2.82 -9.64
C VAL A 58 4.83 2.05 -9.34
N THR A 59 5.96 2.53 -9.85
CA THR A 59 7.29 2.07 -9.44
C THR A 59 8.13 3.22 -8.90
N GLN A 60 8.96 2.92 -7.91
CA GLN A 60 9.92 3.87 -7.36
C GLN A 60 11.16 3.11 -6.89
N GLN A 61 12.33 3.73 -6.99
CA GLN A 61 13.51 3.24 -6.29
C GLN A 61 14.33 4.37 -5.70
N PHE A 62 15.01 4.09 -4.59
CA PHE A 62 15.89 5.02 -3.90
C PHE A 62 16.83 4.25 -2.96
N VAL A 63 17.92 4.88 -2.52
CA VAL A 63 18.90 4.29 -1.59
C VAL A 63 18.75 4.92 -0.22
N VAL A 64 18.89 4.12 0.83
CA VAL A 64 18.97 4.58 2.23
C VAL A 64 20.31 4.18 2.84
N GLU A 65 20.81 5.01 3.76
CA GLU A 65 22.09 4.81 4.46
C GLU A 65 21.94 3.98 5.74
N PHE A 66 21.27 2.83 5.61
CA PHE A 66 21.10 1.88 6.70
C PHE A 66 21.36 0.44 6.21
N PRO A 67 21.88 -0.45 7.08
CA PRO A 67 22.04 -1.87 6.76
C PRO A 67 20.71 -2.53 6.40
N LEU A 68 20.76 -3.63 5.63
CA LEU A 68 19.56 -4.34 5.13
C LEU A 68 18.58 -4.71 6.25
N ALA A 69 19.07 -5.33 7.33
CA ALA A 69 18.22 -5.77 8.44
C ALA A 69 17.47 -4.60 9.10
N MET A 70 18.16 -3.47 9.30
CA MET A 70 17.53 -2.27 9.88
C MET A 70 16.56 -1.61 8.90
N THR A 71 16.92 -1.59 7.61
CA THR A 71 16.05 -1.09 6.55
C THR A 71 14.77 -1.92 6.46
N ALA A 72 14.85 -3.24 6.59
CA ALA A 72 13.70 -4.13 6.61
C ALA A 72 12.75 -3.83 7.78
N ASP A 73 13.28 -3.69 9.00
CA ASP A 73 12.50 -3.27 10.18
C ASP A 73 11.85 -1.89 9.97
N GLY A 74 12.62 -0.95 9.42
CA GLY A 74 12.15 0.40 9.15
C GLY A 74 11.05 0.44 8.10
N VAL A 75 11.18 -0.29 7.00
CA VAL A 75 10.16 -0.38 5.94
C VAL A 75 8.90 -1.05 6.47
N TRP A 76 9.03 -2.11 7.26
CA TRP A 76 7.90 -2.77 7.91
C TRP A 76 7.07 -1.77 8.73
N ALA A 77 7.73 -1.01 9.61
CA ALA A 77 7.08 -0.01 10.44
C ALA A 77 6.60 1.23 9.66
N ALA A 78 7.37 1.68 8.67
CA ALA A 78 7.04 2.84 7.85
C ALA A 78 5.80 2.56 6.99
N ASN A 79 5.70 1.39 6.37
CA ASN A 79 4.54 1.02 5.57
C ASN A 79 3.26 1.01 6.42
N ARG A 80 3.30 0.42 7.61
CA ARG A 80 2.18 0.39 8.57
C ARG A 80 1.67 1.78 8.96
N THR A 81 2.56 2.77 9.03
CA THR A 81 2.25 4.11 9.57
C THR A 81 2.13 5.18 8.48
N PHE A 82 2.26 4.80 7.21
CA PHE A 82 2.42 5.75 6.13
C PHE A 82 1.11 6.49 5.81
N ALA A 83 -0.04 5.81 5.83
CA ALA A 83 -1.31 6.47 5.56
C ALA A 83 -1.58 7.55 6.62
N GLN A 84 -1.29 7.28 7.90
CA GLN A 84 -1.45 8.23 8.99
C GLN A 84 -0.49 9.42 8.84
N PHE A 85 0.76 9.17 8.42
CA PHE A 85 1.72 10.23 8.11
C PHE A 85 1.22 11.16 6.99
N VAL A 86 0.66 10.61 5.91
CA VAL A 86 0.13 11.39 4.78
C VAL A 86 -1.17 12.11 5.13
N LEU A 87 -2.11 11.40 5.77
CA LEU A 87 -3.45 11.91 6.10
C LEU A 87 -3.45 12.80 7.35
N LYS A 88 -2.35 12.79 8.12
CA LYS A 88 -2.23 13.47 9.43
C LYS A 88 -3.33 13.05 10.40
N GLN A 89 -3.65 11.76 10.39
CA GLN A 89 -4.65 11.16 11.24
C GLN A 89 -3.99 10.37 12.37
N ASP A 90 -4.74 10.16 13.45
CA ASP A 90 -4.27 9.38 14.59
C ASP A 90 -4.23 7.88 14.27
N PHE A 91 -3.15 7.20 14.68
CA PHE A 91 -2.93 5.80 14.38
C PHE A 91 -3.91 4.89 15.11
N ALA A 92 -4.19 5.14 16.39
CA ALA A 92 -5.07 4.29 17.19
C ALA A 92 -6.52 4.30 16.71
N THR A 93 -6.92 5.37 16.03
CA THR A 93 -8.28 5.52 15.50
C THR A 93 -8.49 4.78 14.18
N ASN A 94 -7.45 4.66 13.35
CA ASN A 94 -7.59 4.26 11.95
C ASN A 94 -6.95 2.92 11.61
N TYR A 95 -6.16 2.36 12.51
CA TYR A 95 -5.47 1.10 12.30
C TYR A 95 -5.93 0.10 13.37
N HIS A 96 -6.30 -1.09 12.93
CA HIS A 96 -6.74 -2.18 13.77
C HIS A 96 -5.91 -3.42 13.46
N ASP A 97 -5.06 -3.82 14.42
CA ASP A 97 -4.31 -5.07 14.33
C ASP A 97 -5.27 -6.25 14.52
N LEU A 98 -5.39 -7.07 13.48
CA LEU A 98 -6.22 -8.27 13.44
C LEU A 98 -5.36 -9.54 13.45
N THR A 99 -4.04 -9.41 13.62
CA THR A 99 -3.10 -10.52 13.63
C THR A 99 -3.47 -11.50 14.75
N PRO A 100 -3.66 -12.80 14.44
CA PRO A 100 -4.00 -13.79 15.46
C PRO A 100 -3.00 -13.80 16.61
N LYS A 101 -3.51 -13.74 17.85
CA LYS A 101 -2.66 -13.81 19.05
C LYS A 101 -1.86 -15.12 19.06
N GLY A 102 -0.57 -15.01 19.35
CA GLY A 102 0.35 -16.17 19.33
C GLY A 102 1.04 -16.45 17.99
N THR A 103 0.79 -15.67 16.92
CA THR A 103 1.68 -15.62 15.73
C THR A 103 2.72 -14.50 15.81
N GLU A 104 2.74 -13.79 16.95
CA GLU A 104 3.62 -12.67 17.30
C GLU A 104 5.12 -13.02 17.15
N ASP A 105 5.48 -14.28 17.40
CA ASP A 105 6.86 -14.75 17.37
C ASP A 105 7.48 -14.71 15.96
N SER A 106 6.65 -14.68 14.90
CA SER A 106 7.18 -14.65 13.53
C SER A 106 7.63 -13.25 13.09
N ASN A 107 7.00 -12.17 13.56
CA ASN A 107 7.21 -10.77 13.09
C ASN A 107 7.28 -10.60 11.55
N ASP A 108 6.80 -11.60 10.81
CA ASP A 108 6.98 -11.70 9.36
C ASP A 108 5.62 -11.74 8.65
N VAL A 109 4.52 -11.79 9.39
CA VAL A 109 3.16 -11.64 8.87
C VAL A 109 2.38 -10.72 9.78
N GLU A 110 1.66 -9.78 9.19
CA GLU A 110 0.73 -8.88 9.85
C GLU A 110 -0.57 -8.87 9.09
N TYR A 111 -1.67 -8.90 9.84
CA TYR A 111 -3.01 -8.76 9.30
C TYR A 111 -3.69 -7.60 10.00
N ALA A 112 -4.20 -6.65 9.21
CA ALA A 112 -4.79 -5.45 9.76
C ALA A 112 -5.98 -4.98 8.94
N GLN A 113 -6.82 -4.19 9.59
CA GLN A 113 -7.81 -3.35 8.96
C GLN A 113 -7.41 -1.89 9.10
N GLU A 114 -7.50 -1.13 8.02
CA GLU A 114 -7.20 0.29 7.99
C GLU A 114 -8.39 1.10 7.46
N GLU A 115 -8.68 2.22 8.12
CA GLU A 115 -9.69 3.19 7.70
C GLU A 115 -9.03 4.49 7.21
N VAL A 116 -9.23 4.81 5.92
CA VAL A 116 -8.64 5.99 5.24
C VAL A 116 -9.69 6.92 4.65
N GLY A 117 -10.96 6.72 5.04
CA GLY A 117 -12.11 7.49 4.56
C GLY A 117 -12.21 8.90 5.14
N THR A 118 -13.21 9.65 4.66
CA THR A 118 -13.64 10.92 5.26
C THR A 118 -14.85 10.69 6.16
N ALA A 119 -15.21 11.70 6.97
CA ALA A 119 -16.42 11.65 7.80
C ALA A 119 -17.71 11.43 6.98
N THR A 120 -17.72 11.81 5.69
CA THR A 120 -18.89 11.68 4.82
C THR A 120 -18.90 10.40 3.97
N GLN A 121 -17.74 9.75 3.79
CA GLN A 121 -17.63 8.49 3.07
C GLN A 121 -16.48 7.68 3.64
N ARG A 122 -16.81 6.53 4.22
CA ARG A 122 -15.84 5.60 4.78
C ARG A 122 -15.14 4.84 3.66
N MET A 123 -13.84 4.64 3.84
CA MET A 123 -13.02 3.77 3.03
C MET A 123 -12.23 2.89 4.00
N SER A 124 -12.50 1.60 3.95
CA SER A 124 -11.95 0.60 4.88
C SER A 124 -11.36 -0.54 4.06
N LEU A 125 -10.23 -1.07 4.50
CA LEU A 125 -9.52 -2.14 3.80
C LEU A 125 -8.92 -3.11 4.81
N ASN A 126 -9.16 -4.39 4.58
CA ASN A 126 -8.41 -5.46 5.22
C ASN A 126 -7.19 -5.75 4.35
N TRP A 127 -6.02 -5.88 4.96
CA TRP A 127 -4.79 -6.18 4.23
C TRP A 127 -3.87 -7.08 5.04
N ILE A 128 -3.08 -7.85 4.30
CA ILE A 128 -2.01 -8.68 4.85
C ILE A 128 -0.66 -8.13 4.36
N GLN A 129 0.31 -8.09 5.27
CA GLN A 129 1.69 -7.82 4.97
C GLN A 129 2.53 -9.04 5.34
N GLY A 130 3.43 -9.45 4.45
CA GLY A 130 4.36 -10.55 4.67
C GLY A 130 5.79 -10.13 4.37
N ARG A 131 6.76 -10.58 5.17
CA ARG A 131 8.19 -10.33 4.99
C ARG A 131 8.92 -11.65 4.72
N PHE A 132 9.83 -11.60 3.76
CA PHE A 132 10.62 -12.74 3.30
C PHE A 132 12.07 -12.33 3.26
N ASN A 133 12.89 -12.91 4.15
CA ASN A 133 14.29 -12.53 4.33
C ASN A 133 15.22 -13.54 3.63
N GLU A 134 16.19 -13.00 2.89
CA GLU A 134 17.32 -13.71 2.27
C GLU A 134 18.63 -13.02 2.70
N PRO A 135 19.81 -13.66 2.55
CA PRO A 135 21.07 -13.10 3.05
C PRO A 135 21.41 -11.67 2.58
N HIS A 136 21.05 -11.32 1.34
CA HIS A 136 21.36 -10.01 0.74
C HIS A 136 20.12 -9.28 0.21
N ARG A 137 18.93 -9.79 0.53
CA ARG A 137 17.67 -9.24 0.06
C ARG A 137 16.55 -9.48 1.07
N THR A 138 15.63 -8.52 1.18
CA THR A 138 14.36 -8.73 1.87
C THR A 138 13.23 -8.29 0.94
N ALA A 139 12.18 -9.11 0.85
CA ALA A 139 10.95 -8.75 0.16
C ALA A 139 9.83 -8.54 1.19
N ILE A 140 9.06 -7.49 1.01
CA ILE A 140 7.83 -7.23 1.75
C ILE A 140 6.71 -7.16 0.73
N LEU A 141 5.68 -7.97 0.94
CA LEU A 141 4.46 -7.98 0.15
C LEU A 141 3.34 -7.42 1.00
N VAL A 142 2.57 -6.49 0.46
CA VAL A 142 1.32 -6.00 1.05
C VAL A 142 0.21 -6.21 0.04
N LYS A 143 -0.92 -6.77 0.49
CA LYS A 143 -2.06 -7.00 -0.38
C LYS A 143 -3.36 -6.83 0.39
N THR A 144 -4.32 -6.16 -0.23
CA THR A 144 -5.70 -6.09 0.26
C THR A 144 -6.39 -7.43 0.09
N ILE A 145 -7.11 -7.88 1.11
CA ILE A 145 -7.84 -9.14 1.09
C ILE A 145 -9.32 -8.91 1.37
N VAL A 146 -10.12 -9.88 0.95
CA VAL A 146 -11.52 -10.00 1.35
C VAL A 146 -11.56 -11.00 2.49
N ASP A 147 -12.25 -10.65 3.57
CA ASP A 147 -12.30 -11.51 4.74
C ASP A 147 -13.73 -11.59 5.28
N ASP A 148 -14.28 -12.79 5.31
CA ASP A 148 -15.60 -13.09 5.86
C ASP A 148 -15.60 -13.10 7.40
N ALA A 149 -14.44 -13.31 8.04
CA ALA A 149 -14.28 -13.26 9.49
C ALA A 149 -14.27 -11.82 10.02
N PHE A 150 -13.78 -10.88 9.21
CA PHE A 150 -13.75 -9.45 9.52
C PHE A 150 -14.37 -8.64 8.38
N PRO A 151 -15.68 -8.79 8.13
CA PRO A 151 -16.32 -8.16 6.98
C PRO A 151 -16.30 -6.63 7.13
N LEU A 152 -16.09 -5.96 6.01
CA LEU A 152 -16.25 -4.51 5.94
C LEU A 152 -17.72 -4.13 6.11
N ALA A 153 -17.99 -2.93 6.63
CA ALA A 153 -19.37 -2.43 6.71
C ALA A 153 -20.01 -2.36 5.31
N GLU A 154 -21.31 -2.66 5.21
CA GLU A 154 -22.02 -2.74 3.91
C GLU A 154 -21.90 -1.45 3.07
N ASN A 155 -21.81 -0.30 3.73
CA ASN A 155 -21.68 1.01 3.07
C ASN A 155 -20.22 1.50 2.93
N ALA A 156 -19.24 0.72 3.39
CA ALA A 156 -17.84 1.08 3.24
C ALA A 156 -17.39 0.88 1.80
N TRP A 157 -16.62 1.85 1.29
CA TRP A 157 -15.83 1.60 0.10
C TRP A 157 -14.56 0.86 0.51
N THR A 158 -14.04 0.02 -0.37
CA THR A 158 -12.73 -0.60 -0.28
C THR A 158 -11.91 -0.20 -1.50
N MET A 159 -10.61 -0.47 -1.45
CA MET A 159 -9.69 -0.26 -2.55
C MET A 159 -8.80 -1.50 -2.64
N TYR A 160 -8.61 -2.03 -3.84
CA TYR A 160 -7.69 -3.14 -4.03
C TYR A 160 -6.31 -2.59 -4.34
N PHE A 161 -5.31 -3.08 -3.63
CA PHE A 161 -3.93 -2.83 -3.97
C PHE A 161 -3.08 -4.08 -3.77
N HIS A 162 -1.99 -4.11 -4.53
CA HIS A 162 -0.93 -5.08 -4.43
C HIS A 162 0.39 -4.33 -4.46
N HIS A 163 1.25 -4.57 -3.48
CA HIS A 163 2.44 -3.76 -3.24
C HIS A 163 3.62 -4.65 -2.90
N TRP A 164 4.65 -4.60 -3.74
CA TRP A 164 5.95 -5.20 -3.50
C TRP A 164 6.93 -4.11 -3.07
N ILE A 165 7.66 -4.39 -1.99
CA ILE A 165 8.83 -3.62 -1.58
C ILE A 165 10.00 -4.58 -1.49
N VAL A 166 11.02 -4.37 -2.31
CA VAL A 166 12.21 -5.23 -2.36
C VAL A 166 13.43 -4.41 -1.97
N LEU A 167 14.16 -4.94 -1.00
CA LEU A 167 15.33 -4.33 -0.38
C LEU A 167 16.56 -5.12 -0.78
N TYR A 168 17.53 -4.48 -1.43
CA TYR A 168 18.79 -5.11 -1.80
C TYR A 168 19.93 -4.49 -1.00
N GLN A 169 20.75 -5.33 -0.39
CA GLN A 169 21.99 -4.87 0.21
C GLN A 169 22.94 -4.36 -0.90
N LEU A 170 23.36 -3.10 -0.81
CA LEU A 170 24.40 -2.54 -1.70
C LEU A 170 25.77 -2.59 -1.05
N THR A 171 25.83 -2.24 0.24
CA THR A 171 27.01 -2.36 1.11
C THR A 171 26.56 -2.81 2.50
N ASP A 172 27.49 -2.96 3.44
CA ASP A 172 27.15 -3.25 4.84
C ASP A 172 26.32 -2.14 5.52
N SER A 173 26.29 -0.93 4.94
CA SER A 173 25.64 0.25 5.50
C SER A 173 24.63 0.92 4.57
N THR A 174 24.37 0.37 3.39
CA THR A 174 23.45 0.98 2.42
C THR A 174 22.55 -0.07 1.78
N THR A 175 21.29 0.32 1.56
CA THR A 175 20.25 -0.56 1.03
C THR A 175 19.52 0.15 -0.10
N LEU A 176 19.39 -0.52 -1.25
CA LEU A 176 18.50 -0.09 -2.34
C LEU A 176 17.08 -0.55 -2.03
N VAL A 177 16.14 0.39 -2.03
CA VAL A 177 14.72 0.15 -1.87
C VAL A 177 14.05 0.27 -3.23
N ARG A 178 13.35 -0.79 -3.65
CA ARG A 178 12.48 -0.80 -4.84
C ARG A 178 11.05 -1.02 -4.40
N VAL A 179 10.15 -0.20 -4.91
CA VAL A 179 8.73 -0.27 -4.62
C VAL A 179 7.98 -0.40 -5.93
N GLN A 180 7.10 -1.39 -6.03
CA GLN A 180 6.09 -1.49 -7.08
C GLN A 180 4.74 -1.68 -6.43
N TYR A 181 3.72 -0.94 -6.84
CA TYR A 181 2.35 -1.29 -6.46
C TYR A 181 1.34 -1.00 -7.56
N THR A 182 0.25 -1.76 -7.53
CA THR A 182 -0.98 -1.45 -8.26
C THR A 182 -2.06 -0.99 -7.29
N VAL A 183 -2.85 -0.02 -7.71
CA VAL A 183 -4.06 0.43 -7.02
C VAL A 183 -5.21 0.47 -8.01
N HIS A 184 -6.29 -0.22 -7.68
CA HIS A 184 -7.52 -0.19 -8.46
C HIS A 184 -8.46 0.89 -7.94
N GLN A 185 -9.42 1.27 -8.77
CA GLN A 185 -10.49 2.16 -8.35
C GLN A 185 -11.29 1.63 -7.13
N PRO A 186 -11.92 2.51 -6.34
CA PRO A 186 -12.74 2.09 -5.21
C PRO A 186 -13.88 1.16 -5.61
N ALA A 187 -14.18 0.20 -4.74
CA ALA A 187 -15.29 -0.73 -4.87
C ALA A 187 -16.16 -0.72 -3.60
N SER A 188 -17.37 -1.23 -3.72
CA SER A 188 -18.33 -1.49 -2.64
C SER A 188 -18.80 -2.95 -2.74
N ALA A 189 -19.69 -3.38 -1.84
CA ALA A 189 -20.31 -4.70 -1.93
C ALA A 189 -21.03 -4.95 -3.28
N ASP A 190 -21.52 -3.88 -3.92
CA ASP A 190 -22.25 -3.94 -5.20
C ASP A 190 -21.35 -3.89 -6.45
N GLY A 191 -20.02 -3.84 -6.27
CA GLY A 191 -19.05 -3.68 -7.35
C GLY A 191 -18.34 -2.33 -7.35
N PHE A 192 -17.76 -1.95 -8.49
CA PHE A 192 -17.02 -0.70 -8.61
C PHE A 192 -17.90 0.51 -8.33
N VAL A 193 -17.34 1.45 -7.59
CA VAL A 193 -17.98 2.72 -7.31
C VAL A 193 -17.96 3.57 -8.59
N PRO A 194 -19.10 4.16 -9.02
CA PRO A 194 -19.13 5.03 -10.20
C PRO A 194 -18.13 6.19 -10.08
N LEU A 195 -17.40 6.47 -11.15
CA LEU A 195 -16.33 7.48 -11.12
C LEU A 195 -16.85 8.89 -10.84
N SER A 196 -18.09 9.22 -11.21
CA SER A 196 -18.73 10.46 -10.77
C SER A 196 -18.86 10.56 -9.24
N GLN A 197 -19.13 9.46 -8.53
CA GLN A 197 -19.16 9.44 -7.07
C GLN A 197 -17.74 9.53 -6.49
N VAL A 198 -16.78 8.81 -7.08
CA VAL A 198 -15.35 8.93 -6.69
C VAL A 198 -14.87 10.37 -6.88
N ALA A 199 -15.22 11.02 -7.98
CA ALA A 199 -14.88 12.40 -8.28
C ALA A 199 -15.47 13.36 -7.24
N GLN A 200 -16.75 13.18 -6.86
CA GLN A 200 -17.37 13.94 -5.77
C GLN A 200 -16.64 13.74 -4.43
N TYR A 201 -16.33 12.49 -4.08
CA TYR A 201 -15.56 12.16 -2.87
C TYR A 201 -14.18 12.82 -2.86
N ARG A 202 -13.48 12.78 -4.00
CA ARG A 202 -12.16 13.42 -4.19
C ARG A 202 -12.27 14.94 -4.40
N ARG A 203 -13.49 15.50 -4.44
CA ARG A 203 -13.81 16.91 -4.67
C ARG A 203 -13.25 17.45 -5.99
N VAL A 204 -13.34 16.64 -7.04
CA VAL A 204 -12.98 17.01 -8.42
C VAL A 204 -14.22 16.86 -9.31
N GLY A 205 -14.45 17.79 -10.23
CA GLY A 205 -15.51 17.64 -11.25
C GLY A 205 -16.93 17.43 -10.71
N MET A 206 -17.36 18.23 -9.71
CA MET A 206 -18.73 18.13 -9.19
C MET A 206 -19.77 18.28 -10.32
N GLY A 207 -20.68 17.32 -10.46
CA GLY A 207 -21.77 17.35 -11.44
C GLY A 207 -21.37 17.05 -12.89
N THR A 208 -20.16 16.49 -13.11
CA THR A 208 -19.73 16.07 -14.44
C THR A 208 -20.21 14.65 -14.80
N THR A 209 -20.22 14.33 -16.10
CA THR A 209 -20.43 12.95 -16.59
C THR A 209 -19.30 12.02 -16.16
N ASP A 210 -19.53 10.71 -16.20
CA ASP A 210 -18.52 9.70 -15.81
C ASP A 210 -17.25 9.77 -16.66
N ASP A 211 -17.33 10.09 -17.96
CA ASP A 211 -16.14 10.24 -18.82
C ASP A 211 -15.24 11.41 -18.37
N VAL A 212 -15.85 12.53 -18.01
CA VAL A 212 -15.12 13.71 -17.52
C VAL A 212 -14.61 13.46 -16.11
N ALA A 213 -15.41 12.81 -15.27
CA ALA A 213 -15.01 12.40 -13.93
C ALA A 213 -13.80 11.46 -13.95
N ALA A 214 -13.78 10.48 -14.87
CA ALA A 214 -12.68 9.54 -15.04
C ALA A 214 -11.35 10.26 -15.28
N ARG A 215 -11.31 11.19 -16.24
CA ARG A 215 -10.12 11.99 -16.52
C ARG A 215 -9.65 12.79 -15.28
N LEU A 216 -10.58 13.43 -14.58
CA LEU A 216 -10.25 14.27 -13.42
C LEU A 216 -9.77 13.46 -12.22
N VAL A 217 -10.37 12.28 -11.98
CA VAL A 217 -9.94 11.33 -10.95
C VAL A 217 -8.53 10.84 -11.26
N VAL A 218 -8.28 10.39 -12.50
CA VAL A 218 -6.96 9.95 -12.97
C VAL A 218 -5.90 11.03 -12.75
N GLU A 219 -6.13 12.27 -13.23
CA GLU A 219 -5.19 13.37 -13.05
C GLU A 219 -4.91 13.68 -11.57
N ARG A 220 -5.95 13.59 -10.72
CA ARG A 220 -5.81 13.79 -9.29
C ARG A 220 -5.00 12.66 -8.64
N ASP A 221 -5.23 11.42 -9.06
CA ASP A 221 -4.56 10.24 -8.50
C ASP A 221 -3.09 10.21 -8.91
N ILE A 222 -2.74 10.55 -10.16
CA ILE A 222 -1.33 10.76 -10.56
C ILE A 222 -0.66 11.75 -9.61
N ARG A 223 -1.25 12.94 -9.40
CA ARG A 223 -0.66 13.96 -8.51
C ARG A 223 -0.52 13.45 -7.07
N SER A 224 -1.57 12.81 -6.55
CA SER A 224 -1.60 12.29 -5.18
C SER A 224 -0.55 11.21 -4.96
N HIS A 225 -0.47 10.24 -5.86
CA HIS A 225 0.48 9.12 -5.75
C HIS A 225 1.93 9.58 -5.96
N THR A 226 2.18 10.50 -6.89
CA THR A 226 3.50 11.15 -7.04
C THR A 226 3.93 11.84 -5.74
N GLN A 227 3.05 12.65 -5.14
CA GLN A 227 3.35 13.32 -3.87
C GLN A 227 3.60 12.32 -2.74
N GLN A 228 2.76 11.29 -2.62
CA GLN A 228 2.95 10.25 -1.61
C GLN A 228 4.28 9.51 -1.80
N ARG A 229 4.69 9.23 -3.03
CA ARG A 229 5.99 8.58 -3.29
C ARG A 229 7.18 9.47 -2.95
N GLN A 230 7.06 10.78 -3.08
CA GLN A 230 8.10 11.70 -2.58
C GLN A 230 8.15 11.74 -1.04
N LEU A 231 7.02 11.53 -0.38
CA LEU A 231 6.90 11.52 1.08
C LEU A 231 7.37 10.21 1.73
N PHE A 232 7.26 9.07 1.04
CA PHE A 232 7.59 7.77 1.63
C PHE A 232 9.07 7.63 2.05
N PRO A 233 10.08 7.99 1.23
CA PRO A 233 11.48 7.95 1.66
C PRO A 233 11.76 8.84 2.87
N ILE A 234 11.09 10.00 2.96
CA ILE A 234 11.21 10.93 4.10
C ILE A 234 10.67 10.27 5.37
N HIS A 235 9.47 9.68 5.28
CA HIS A 235 8.86 8.97 6.40
C HIS A 235 9.71 7.77 6.85
N LEU A 236 10.19 6.96 5.90
CA LEU A 236 11.07 5.83 6.18
C LEU A 236 12.34 6.27 6.91
N ASN A 237 13.00 7.34 6.45
CA ASN A 237 14.17 7.87 7.14
C ASN A 237 13.86 8.28 8.58
N ASN A 238 12.73 8.97 8.82
CA ASN A 238 12.32 9.34 10.19
C ASN A 238 12.12 8.11 11.09
N VAL A 239 11.49 7.05 10.55
CA VAL A 239 11.29 5.78 11.25
C VAL A 239 12.63 5.10 11.56
N LEU A 240 13.54 5.02 10.59
CA LEU A 240 14.87 4.41 10.76
C LEU A 240 15.69 5.10 11.85
N HIS A 241 15.70 6.43 11.87
CA HIS A 241 16.38 7.19 12.92
C HIS A 241 15.75 6.96 14.30
N SER A 242 14.42 6.88 14.37
CA SER A 242 13.69 6.63 15.62
C SER A 242 13.97 5.22 16.16
N LEU A 243 13.96 4.20 15.30
CA LEU A 243 14.31 2.82 15.67
C LEU A 243 15.75 2.71 16.15
N THR A 244 16.68 3.39 15.47
CA THR A 244 18.10 3.43 15.86
C THR A 244 18.27 4.02 17.25
N LYS A 245 17.62 5.16 17.52
CA LYS A 245 17.65 5.82 18.82
C LYS A 245 17.11 4.89 19.93
N HIS A 246 15.98 4.24 19.71
CA HIS A 246 15.42 3.30 20.69
C HIS A 246 16.30 2.06 20.93
N LYS A 247 16.93 1.51 19.88
CA LYS A 247 17.89 0.39 20.03
C LYS A 247 19.11 0.82 20.86
N LEU A 248 19.60 2.05 20.70
CA LEU A 248 20.71 2.60 21.50
C LEU A 248 20.33 2.83 22.97
N GLU A 249 19.14 3.36 23.24
CA GLU A 249 18.66 3.61 24.61
C GLU A 249 18.43 2.32 25.41
N THR A 250 17.89 1.28 24.76
CA THR A 250 17.62 -0.03 25.36
C THR A 250 18.89 -0.84 25.62
N THR A 251 19.87 -0.78 24.70
CA THR A 251 21.19 -1.39 24.94
C THR A 251 22.03 -0.63 25.96
N GLY A 252 21.95 0.71 25.99
CA GLY A 252 22.62 1.55 27.00
C GLY A 252 22.08 1.33 28.42
N SER A 253 20.75 1.24 28.59
CA SER A 253 20.12 1.01 29.90
C SER A 253 20.41 -0.39 30.46
N SER A 254 20.62 -1.38 29.58
CA SER A 254 20.98 -2.75 29.98
C SER A 254 22.40 -2.87 30.52
N VAL A 255 23.30 -1.95 30.15
CA VAL A 255 24.69 -1.91 30.63
C VAL A 255 24.80 -1.23 32.01
N GLU A 256 23.88 -0.31 32.35
CA GLU A 256 23.88 0.37 33.66
C GLU A 256 23.23 -0.44 34.79
N MET A 257 22.32 -1.39 34.49
CA MET A 257 21.75 -2.29 35.51
C MET A 257 22.58 -3.56 35.78
N GLY A 258 23.74 -3.70 35.12
CA GLY A 258 24.66 -4.83 35.27
C GLY A 258 25.95 -4.52 36.02
N ARG A 259 26.02 -3.40 36.78
CA ARG A 259 27.17 -3.02 37.62
C ARG A 259 26.83 -3.01 39.10
#